data_AF-A0A1V4DVY2-F1
#
_entry.id   AF-A0A1V4DVY2-F1
#
_cell.length_a   1.000
_cell.length_b   1.000
_cell.length_c   1.000
_cell.angle_alpha   90.00
_cell.angle_beta   90.00
_cell.angle_gamma   90.00
#
_symmetry.space_group_name_H-M   'P 1'
#
loop_
_entity.id
_entity.type
_entity.pdbx_description
1 polymer ?
#
loop_
_entity_poly.entity_id
_entity_poly.type
_entity_poly.pdbx_seq_one_letter_code
_entity_poly.pdbx_strand_id
1 'polypeptide(L)'
;MGVVVIAGGAYGVGLLMNHSDVPKGTTVLGVDIGGGTRDDAVKKLDAAFDKKVNQPLKLSVDGKAVQLQPDQAGLQFDMQATVSKAATSDYNPVSVIGSLFGGRRVIEPEMPVDEEKLTAALEDASGSSGSATDGTIKFKNGKAVAVYGKPGKGIDVAKSMAAVEQAYRTQVENGSAGAITLPTTTKEPTVSNAEVDDVMKSIAEPAMAKTVRVQTDPAHFIDFGQRSLPDILSFKAVDGKLVDYYDLKALKAAYGTTFVGVQINGASGKRDVLPEDVASALRKALRGKTPAERIVTIDTDPS
;
A
#
# COMPACT_ATOMS: atom_id res chain seq x y z
N MET A 1 -46.28 -65.43 -21.66
CA MET A 1 -46.01 -64.28 -22.55
C MET A 1 -46.67 -63.05 -21.96
N GLY A 2 -45.90 -62.01 -21.62
CA GLY A 2 -46.44 -60.65 -21.51
C GLY A 2 -46.57 -60.00 -20.12
N VAL A 3 -45.55 -60.01 -19.25
CA VAL A 3 -45.42 -59.01 -18.14
C VAL A 3 -43.94 -58.80 -17.75
N VAL A 4 -43.04 -58.50 -18.69
CA VAL A 4 -41.62 -58.15 -18.37
C VAL A 4 -41.17 -56.83 -19.02
N VAL A 5 -42.00 -56.21 -19.87
CA VAL A 5 -41.58 -55.06 -20.69
C VAL A 5 -41.80 -53.69 -19.99
N ILE A 6 -42.44 -53.62 -18.81
CA ILE A 6 -42.78 -52.33 -18.17
C ILE A 6 -41.74 -51.87 -17.12
N ALA A 7 -40.83 -52.74 -16.66
CA ALA A 7 -39.81 -52.36 -15.67
C ALA A 7 -38.53 -51.74 -16.27
N GLY A 8 -38.34 -51.81 -17.59
CA GLY A 8 -37.15 -51.29 -18.28
C GLY A 8 -37.20 -49.79 -18.64
N GLY A 9 -38.38 -49.15 -18.55
CA GLY A 9 -38.59 -47.77 -19.01
C GLY A 9 -38.17 -46.67 -18.03
N ALA A 10 -38.03 -46.98 -16.74
CA ALA A 10 -37.70 -45.98 -15.72
C ALA A 10 -36.19 -45.83 -15.45
N TYR A 11 -35.36 -46.76 -15.92
CA TYR A 11 -33.91 -46.72 -15.73
C TYR A 11 -33.18 -45.91 -16.82
N GLY A 12 -33.89 -45.52 -17.88
CA GLY A 12 -33.30 -44.90 -19.08
C GLY A 12 -33.41 -43.37 -19.18
N VAL A 13 -34.00 -42.67 -18.19
CA VAL A 13 -34.19 -41.20 -18.25
C VAL A 13 -33.17 -40.43 -17.40
N GLY A 14 -32.40 -41.11 -16.55
CA GLY A 14 -31.36 -40.46 -15.72
C GLY A 14 -29.96 -40.40 -16.34
N LEU A 15 -29.70 -41.16 -17.41
CA LEU A 15 -28.33 -41.41 -17.92
C LEU A 15 -27.83 -40.42 -18.97
N LEU A 16 -28.56 -39.32 -19.22
CA LEU A 16 -28.07 -38.19 -20.01
C LEU A 16 -27.57 -37.02 -19.14
N MET A 17 -27.48 -37.20 -17.81
CA MET A 17 -26.83 -36.21 -16.95
C MET A 17 -25.33 -36.24 -17.23
N ASN A 18 -24.90 -35.17 -17.89
CA ASN A 18 -23.53 -34.95 -18.29
C ASN A 18 -22.66 -35.06 -17.03
N HIS A 19 -21.51 -35.73 -17.12
CA HIS A 19 -20.55 -35.91 -16.01
C HIS A 19 -19.93 -34.58 -15.50
N SER A 20 -20.55 -33.44 -15.83
CA SER A 20 -20.14 -32.06 -15.57
C SER A 20 -21.18 -31.26 -14.79
N ASP A 21 -22.25 -31.89 -14.30
CA ASP A 21 -23.33 -31.21 -13.58
C ASP A 21 -23.10 -31.19 -12.06
N VAL A 22 -23.60 -30.15 -11.39
CA VAL A 22 -23.57 -30.05 -9.92
C VAL A 22 -24.81 -30.74 -9.34
N PRO A 23 -24.66 -31.69 -8.40
CA PRO A 23 -25.81 -32.42 -7.82
C PRO A 23 -26.89 -31.50 -7.26
N LYS A 24 -28.17 -31.88 -7.42
CA LYS A 24 -29.31 -31.11 -6.88
C LYS A 24 -29.22 -30.98 -5.35
N GLY A 25 -29.68 -29.85 -4.82
CA GLY A 25 -29.66 -29.57 -3.38
C GLY A 25 -28.27 -29.22 -2.82
N THR A 26 -27.32 -28.88 -3.70
CA THR A 26 -25.97 -28.44 -3.30
C THR A 26 -25.96 -26.94 -3.05
N THR A 27 -25.54 -26.53 -1.86
CA THR A 27 -25.48 -25.14 -1.42
C THR A 27 -24.07 -24.76 -0.97
N VAL A 28 -23.64 -23.53 -1.29
CA VAL A 28 -22.40 -22.91 -0.82
C VAL A 28 -22.78 -21.58 -0.17
N LEU A 29 -22.42 -21.39 1.09
CA LEU A 29 -22.73 -20.16 1.85
C LEU A 29 -24.21 -19.71 1.73
N GLY A 30 -25.13 -20.69 1.71
CA GLY A 30 -26.58 -20.46 1.58
C GLY A 30 -27.10 -20.26 0.15
N VAL A 31 -26.23 -20.23 -0.87
CA VAL A 31 -26.62 -20.13 -2.29
C VAL A 31 -26.77 -21.53 -2.90
N ASP A 32 -27.93 -21.84 -3.47
CA ASP A 32 -28.19 -23.11 -4.16
C ASP A 32 -27.58 -23.13 -5.56
N ILE A 33 -26.50 -23.90 -5.71
CA ILE A 33 -25.73 -24.07 -6.94
C ILE A 33 -26.06 -25.39 -7.66
N GLY A 34 -26.93 -26.22 -7.09
CA GLY A 34 -27.23 -27.55 -7.62
C GLY A 34 -28.21 -27.55 -8.80
N GLY A 35 -28.24 -28.67 -9.52
CA GLY A 35 -29.27 -28.98 -10.53
C GLY A 35 -29.04 -28.42 -11.93
N GLY A 36 -27.82 -27.95 -12.22
CA GLY A 36 -27.42 -27.45 -13.52
C GLY A 36 -25.93 -27.69 -13.79
N THR A 37 -25.40 -27.01 -14.81
CA THR A 37 -24.00 -27.13 -15.22
C THR A 37 -23.06 -26.43 -14.22
N ARG A 38 -21.77 -26.78 -14.25
CA ARG A 38 -20.73 -26.03 -13.50
C ARG A 38 -20.73 -24.53 -13.83
N ASP A 39 -20.89 -24.16 -15.10
CA ASP A 39 -20.89 -22.76 -15.52
C ASP A 39 -22.08 -21.99 -14.93
N ASP A 40 -23.25 -22.61 -14.86
CA ASP A 40 -24.43 -22.01 -14.23
C ASP A 40 -24.23 -21.87 -12.72
N ALA A 41 -23.59 -22.85 -12.08
CA ALA A 41 -23.24 -22.80 -10.67
C ALA A 41 -22.25 -21.65 -10.36
N VAL A 42 -21.21 -21.46 -11.19
CA VAL A 42 -20.26 -20.34 -11.03
C VAL A 42 -20.99 -19.00 -11.18
N LYS A 43 -21.82 -18.82 -12.22
CA LYS A 43 -22.61 -17.58 -12.40
C LYS A 43 -23.52 -17.26 -11.22
N LYS A 44 -24.10 -18.27 -10.57
CA LYS A 44 -24.92 -18.08 -9.38
C LYS A 44 -24.08 -17.58 -8.19
N LEU A 45 -22.88 -18.12 -8.01
CA LEU A 45 -21.95 -17.65 -6.97
C LEU A 45 -21.44 -16.23 -7.27
N ASP A 46 -21.05 -15.95 -8.52
CA ASP A 46 -20.62 -14.62 -8.95
C ASP A 46 -21.70 -13.59 -8.65
N ALA A 47 -22.94 -13.86 -9.08
CA ALA A 47 -24.07 -12.96 -8.85
C ALA A 47 -24.33 -12.69 -7.35
N ALA A 48 -24.05 -13.67 -6.48
CA ALA A 48 -24.28 -13.56 -5.05
C ALA A 48 -23.13 -12.88 -4.28
N PHE A 49 -21.88 -13.08 -4.72
CA PHE A 49 -20.69 -12.76 -3.93
C PHE A 49 -19.73 -11.77 -4.58
N ASP A 50 -19.81 -11.48 -5.88
CA ASP A 50 -18.87 -10.59 -6.60
C ASP A 50 -18.68 -9.22 -5.92
N LYS A 51 -19.78 -8.65 -5.39
CA LYS A 51 -19.71 -7.39 -4.63
C LYS A 51 -19.14 -7.53 -3.23
N LYS A 52 -19.16 -8.72 -2.62
CA LYS A 52 -18.71 -8.97 -1.25
C LYS A 52 -17.23 -9.34 -1.20
N VAL A 53 -16.74 -10.07 -2.20
CA VAL A 53 -15.33 -10.51 -2.28
C VAL A 53 -14.37 -9.34 -2.46
N ASN A 54 -14.82 -8.28 -3.14
CA ASN A 54 -14.02 -7.07 -3.38
C ASN A 54 -14.24 -5.96 -2.35
N GLN A 55 -15.03 -6.20 -1.29
CA GLN A 55 -15.28 -5.16 -0.29
C GLN A 55 -14.05 -4.95 0.61
N PRO A 56 -13.63 -3.69 0.84
CA PRO A 56 -12.50 -3.41 1.73
C PRO A 56 -12.76 -3.92 3.15
N LEU A 57 -11.83 -4.70 3.68
CA LEU A 57 -11.83 -5.13 5.08
C LEU A 57 -11.49 -3.94 5.98
N LYS A 58 -12.28 -3.76 7.04
CA LYS A 58 -12.05 -2.71 8.04
C LYS A 58 -11.16 -3.25 9.15
N LEU A 59 -9.95 -2.74 9.22
CA LEU A 59 -8.96 -3.07 10.24
C LEU A 59 -8.84 -1.92 11.23
N SER A 60 -8.45 -2.24 12.47
CA SER A 60 -8.14 -1.28 13.51
C SER A 60 -6.76 -1.56 14.07
N VAL A 61 -5.89 -0.55 14.01
CA VAL A 61 -4.51 -0.61 14.50
C VAL A 61 -4.37 0.52 15.50
N ASP A 62 -4.18 0.19 16.78
CA ASP A 62 -4.05 1.18 17.85
C ASP A 62 -5.21 2.21 17.88
N GLY A 63 -6.44 1.71 17.63
CA GLY A 63 -7.66 2.53 17.58
C GLY A 63 -7.86 3.35 16.30
N LYS A 64 -6.93 3.29 15.33
CA LYS A 64 -7.06 3.94 14.03
C LYS A 64 -7.60 2.97 12.99
N ALA A 65 -8.58 3.42 12.22
CA ALA A 65 -9.14 2.65 11.12
C ALA A 65 -8.16 2.59 9.93
N VAL A 66 -7.94 1.38 9.42
CA VAL A 66 -7.16 1.08 8.23
C VAL A 66 -8.00 0.18 7.33
N GLN A 67 -7.84 0.31 6.01
CA GLN A 67 -8.56 -0.53 5.05
C GLN A 67 -7.58 -1.46 4.34
N LEU A 68 -8.01 -2.70 4.15
CA LEU A 68 -7.28 -3.70 3.38
C LEU A 68 -8.14 -4.12 2.19
N GLN A 69 -7.61 -3.99 0.98
CA GLN A 69 -8.28 -4.42 -0.23
C GLN A 69 -8.02 -5.93 -0.44
N PRO A 70 -9.04 -6.80 -0.44
CA PRO A 70 -8.84 -8.25 -0.49
C PRO A 70 -8.07 -8.72 -1.73
N ASP A 71 -8.38 -8.16 -2.90
CA ASP A 71 -7.76 -8.47 -4.18
C ASP A 71 -6.25 -8.15 -4.20
N GLN A 72 -5.87 -7.01 -3.61
CA GLN A 72 -4.47 -6.59 -3.48
C GLN A 72 -3.75 -7.37 -2.37
N ALA A 73 -4.49 -7.84 -1.35
CA ALA A 73 -3.97 -8.61 -0.23
C ALA A 73 -3.94 -10.12 -0.48
N GLY A 74 -4.26 -10.59 -1.70
CA GLY A 74 -4.20 -12.01 -2.02
C GLY A 74 -5.31 -12.86 -1.40
N LEU A 75 -6.37 -12.23 -0.87
CA LEU A 75 -7.53 -12.89 -0.30
C LEU A 75 -8.55 -13.14 -1.41
N GLN A 76 -8.89 -14.41 -1.65
CA GLN A 76 -9.75 -14.78 -2.78
C GLN A 76 -10.89 -15.69 -2.36
N PHE A 77 -11.97 -15.67 -3.12
CA PHE A 77 -12.97 -16.73 -3.12
C PHE A 77 -12.93 -17.40 -4.50
N ASP A 78 -12.36 -18.59 -4.56
CA ASP A 78 -12.26 -19.37 -5.79
C ASP A 78 -13.58 -20.12 -6.03
N MET A 79 -14.50 -19.44 -6.71
CA MET A 79 -15.82 -19.98 -7.03
C MET A 79 -15.73 -21.16 -8.01
N GLN A 80 -14.72 -21.19 -8.89
CA GLN A 80 -14.51 -22.26 -9.85
C GLN A 80 -14.01 -23.53 -9.17
N ALA A 81 -13.02 -23.42 -8.30
CA ALA A 81 -12.54 -24.54 -7.48
C ALA A 81 -13.64 -25.05 -6.55
N THR A 82 -14.41 -24.14 -5.94
CA THR A 82 -15.55 -24.49 -5.09
C THR A 82 -16.60 -25.30 -5.86
N VAL A 83 -16.98 -24.85 -7.05
CA VAL A 83 -17.93 -25.57 -7.92
C VAL A 83 -17.34 -26.89 -8.41
N SER A 84 -16.04 -26.95 -8.71
CA SER A 84 -15.36 -28.17 -9.12
C SER A 84 -15.39 -29.23 -8.01
N LYS A 85 -15.11 -28.82 -6.76
CA LYS A 85 -15.25 -29.66 -5.56
C LYS A 85 -16.69 -30.09 -5.32
N ALA A 86 -17.65 -29.19 -5.53
CA ALA A 86 -19.08 -29.49 -5.44
C ALA A 86 -19.55 -30.53 -6.48
N ALA A 87 -18.96 -30.49 -7.68
CA ALA A 87 -19.27 -31.38 -8.79
C ALA A 87 -18.58 -32.75 -8.71
N THR A 88 -17.60 -32.94 -7.81
CA THR A 88 -17.05 -34.27 -7.53
C THR A 88 -18.15 -35.15 -6.92
N SER A 89 -18.65 -36.08 -7.73
CA SER A 89 -19.71 -37.02 -7.33
C SER A 89 -19.17 -37.90 -6.20
N ASP A 90 -19.79 -37.85 -5.02
CA ASP A 90 -19.55 -38.87 -3.99
C ASP A 90 -20.05 -40.21 -4.53
N TYR A 91 -19.15 -41.00 -5.11
CA TYR A 91 -19.37 -42.40 -5.47
C TYR A 91 -19.41 -43.29 -4.21
N ASN A 92 -20.14 -42.87 -3.17
CA ASN A 92 -20.36 -43.69 -1.97
C ASN A 92 -21.79 -44.27 -2.01
N PRO A 93 -21.96 -45.60 -2.22
CA PRO A 93 -23.28 -46.23 -2.40
C PRO A 93 -24.24 -46.06 -1.21
N VAL A 94 -23.75 -45.61 -0.05
CA VAL A 94 -24.57 -45.32 1.14
C VAL A 94 -25.17 -43.90 1.10
N SER A 95 -24.56 -42.94 0.41
CA SER A 95 -25.08 -41.55 0.29
C SER A 95 -26.25 -41.44 -0.70
N VAL A 96 -26.39 -42.42 -1.60
CA VAL A 96 -27.43 -42.46 -2.64
C VAL A 96 -28.82 -42.67 -2.03
N ILE A 97 -28.93 -43.39 -0.90
CA ILE A 97 -30.22 -43.60 -0.21
C ILE A 97 -30.72 -42.29 0.43
N GLY A 98 -29.83 -41.44 0.96
CA GLY A 98 -30.19 -40.13 1.52
C GLY A 98 -30.61 -39.11 0.45
N SER A 99 -30.11 -39.24 -0.78
CA SER A 99 -30.47 -38.36 -1.90
C SER A 99 -31.92 -38.56 -2.40
N LEU A 100 -32.51 -39.73 -2.15
CA LEU A 100 -33.93 -39.99 -2.40
C LEU A 100 -34.86 -39.29 -1.37
N PHE A 101 -34.29 -38.80 -0.26
CA PHE A 101 -35.01 -38.10 0.82
C PHE A 101 -34.67 -36.60 0.93
N GLY A 102 -34.03 -36.00 -0.09
CA GLY A 102 -33.86 -34.54 -0.16
C GLY A 102 -32.80 -33.97 0.80
N GLY A 103 -31.74 -34.72 1.09
CA GLY A 103 -30.61 -34.21 1.88
C GLY A 103 -29.93 -33.00 1.22
N ARG A 104 -29.78 -31.89 1.96
CA ARG A 104 -28.98 -30.72 1.53
C ARG A 104 -27.49 -31.08 1.54
N ARG A 105 -26.79 -30.88 0.43
CA ARG A 105 -25.31 -30.91 0.37
C ARG A 105 -24.79 -29.52 0.66
N VAL A 106 -24.13 -29.32 1.79
CA VAL A 106 -23.43 -28.05 2.07
C VAL A 106 -21.96 -28.24 1.70
N ILE A 107 -21.45 -27.40 0.79
CA ILE A 107 -20.05 -27.40 0.37
C ILE A 107 -19.36 -26.18 0.96
N GLU A 108 -18.21 -26.40 1.59
CA GLU A 108 -17.36 -25.33 2.08
C GLU A 108 -16.70 -24.58 0.92
N PRO A 109 -16.68 -23.24 0.94
CA PRO A 109 -16.06 -22.42 -0.10
C PRO A 109 -14.53 -22.56 -0.08
N GLU A 110 -13.94 -22.66 -1.27
CA GLU A 110 -12.50 -22.55 -1.45
C GLU A 110 -12.10 -21.08 -1.42
N MET A 111 -11.37 -20.67 -0.39
CA MET A 111 -10.87 -19.31 -0.24
C MET A 111 -9.36 -19.33 0.00
N PRO A 112 -8.57 -19.48 -1.08
CA PRO A 112 -7.12 -19.48 -0.97
C PRO A 112 -6.60 -18.09 -0.59
N VAL A 113 -5.43 -18.10 0.04
CA VAL A 113 -4.74 -16.89 0.50
C VAL A 113 -3.33 -16.93 -0.06
N ASP A 114 -2.95 -15.87 -0.75
CA ASP A 114 -1.55 -15.63 -1.12
C ASP A 114 -0.88 -14.95 0.09
N GLU A 115 -0.19 -15.75 0.91
CA GLU A 115 0.41 -15.28 2.16
C GLU A 115 1.45 -14.17 1.93
N GLU A 116 2.16 -14.20 0.80
CA GLU A 116 3.15 -13.18 0.45
C GLU A 116 2.48 -11.84 0.16
N LYS A 117 1.38 -11.84 -0.62
CA LYS A 117 0.59 -10.63 -0.86
C LYS A 117 -0.09 -10.12 0.41
N LEU A 118 -0.61 -11.02 1.25
CA LEU A 118 -1.23 -10.60 2.51
C LEU A 118 -0.20 -9.98 3.46
N THR A 119 0.99 -10.56 3.53
CA THR A 119 2.12 -10.01 4.30
C THR A 119 2.47 -8.61 3.81
N ALA A 120 2.71 -8.44 2.51
CA ALA A 120 3.05 -7.14 1.92
C ALA A 120 1.94 -6.09 2.15
N ALA A 121 0.68 -6.48 1.93
CA ALA A 121 -0.45 -5.58 2.12
C ALA A 121 -0.63 -5.15 3.59
N LEU A 122 -0.33 -6.02 4.55
CA LEU A 122 -0.34 -5.67 5.98
C LEU A 122 0.84 -4.77 6.38
N GLU A 123 2.02 -4.98 5.79
CA GLU A 123 3.17 -4.09 5.97
C GLU A 123 2.87 -2.69 5.43
N ASP A 124 2.34 -2.60 4.21
CA ASP A 124 1.93 -1.34 3.56
C ASP A 124 0.81 -0.64 4.33
N ALA A 125 -0.19 -1.39 4.81
CA ALA A 125 -1.28 -0.87 5.63
C ALA A 125 -0.77 -0.29 6.96
N SER A 126 0.33 -0.82 7.50
CA SER A 126 0.98 -0.26 8.68
C SER A 126 1.86 0.96 8.34
N GLY A 127 2.34 1.07 7.10
CA GLY A 127 3.42 1.98 6.71
C GLY A 127 4.76 1.56 7.35
N SER A 128 5.87 2.06 6.80
CA SER A 128 7.23 1.67 7.24
C SER A 128 7.47 1.84 8.75
N SER A 129 6.82 2.84 9.35
CA SER A 129 7.01 3.23 10.76
C SER A 129 5.80 2.94 11.65
N GLY A 130 4.68 2.43 11.13
CA GLY A 130 3.45 2.34 11.94
C GLY A 130 2.98 3.72 12.43
N SER A 131 2.56 3.80 13.69
CA SER A 131 2.33 5.05 14.40
C SER A 131 3.60 5.68 15.00
N ALA A 132 4.78 5.09 14.77
CA ALA A 132 6.03 5.70 15.19
C ALA A 132 6.25 6.99 14.42
N THR A 133 6.96 7.92 15.06
CA THR A 133 7.29 9.20 14.45
C THR A 133 8.78 9.25 14.20
N ASP A 134 9.19 9.59 12.99
CA ASP A 134 10.59 9.73 12.65
C ASP A 134 11.20 11.00 13.22
N GLY A 135 12.50 10.92 13.51
CA GLY A 135 13.31 12.08 13.79
C GLY A 135 13.31 13.05 12.62
N THR A 136 13.33 14.35 12.90
CA THR A 136 13.44 15.41 11.90
C THR A 136 14.03 16.67 12.52
N ILE A 137 14.21 17.70 11.70
CA ILE A 137 14.68 19.02 12.10
C ILE A 137 13.66 20.06 11.67
N LYS A 138 13.29 20.94 12.60
CA LYS A 138 12.40 22.08 12.33
C LYS A 138 13.14 23.39 12.51
N PHE A 139 12.80 24.38 11.72
CA PHE A 139 13.26 25.74 11.92
C PHE A 139 12.20 26.53 12.69
N LYS A 140 12.58 27.14 13.81
CA LYS A 140 11.70 27.97 14.65
C LYS A 140 12.45 29.19 15.13
N ASN A 141 11.87 30.38 14.95
CA ASN A 141 12.44 31.65 15.43
C ASN A 141 13.91 31.85 15.01
N GLY A 142 14.25 31.52 13.76
CA GLY A 142 15.62 31.63 13.24
C GLY A 142 16.61 30.59 13.80
N LYS A 143 16.14 29.53 14.45
CA LYS A 143 16.98 28.44 14.99
C LYS A 143 16.56 27.09 14.43
N ALA A 144 17.53 26.19 14.28
CA ALA A 144 17.26 24.78 14.03
C ALA A 144 16.92 24.08 15.35
N VAL A 145 15.90 23.23 15.34
CA VAL A 145 15.38 22.51 16.51
C VAL A 145 15.25 21.05 16.15
N ALA A 146 15.94 20.19 16.91
CA ALA A 146 15.88 18.75 16.75
C ALA A 146 14.53 18.26 17.25
N VAL A 147 13.89 17.40 16.46
CA VAL A 147 12.68 16.69 16.86
C VAL A 147 13.01 15.22 16.77
N TYR A 148 13.29 14.60 17.91
CA TYR A 148 13.61 13.19 17.96
C TYR A 148 12.37 12.33 17.70
N GLY A 149 12.61 11.20 17.05
CA GLY A 149 11.58 10.22 16.80
C GLY A 149 11.06 9.60 18.09
N LYS A 150 9.84 9.05 18.03
CA LYS A 150 9.25 8.30 19.14
C LYS A 150 8.79 6.94 18.66
N PRO A 151 9.06 5.87 19.46
CA PRO A 151 8.49 4.56 19.18
C PRO A 151 6.98 4.63 19.09
N GLY A 152 6.41 3.78 18.24
CA GLY A 152 4.98 3.65 18.06
C GLY A 152 4.57 2.19 17.92
N LYS A 153 3.38 1.99 17.35
CA LYS A 153 2.77 0.69 17.12
C LYS A 153 2.60 0.45 15.64
N GLY A 154 2.99 -0.74 15.18
CA GLY A 154 2.69 -1.26 13.86
C GLY A 154 1.89 -2.54 13.96
N ILE A 155 1.37 -3.01 12.83
CA ILE A 155 0.72 -4.32 12.75
C ILE A 155 1.77 -5.40 13.05
N ASP A 156 1.43 -6.36 13.93
CA ASP A 156 2.18 -7.60 14.08
C ASP A 156 1.67 -8.56 12.98
N VAL A 157 2.34 -8.54 11.82
CA VAL A 157 1.87 -9.22 10.60
C VAL A 157 1.66 -10.71 10.86
N ALA A 158 2.66 -11.39 11.42
CA ALA A 158 2.60 -12.81 11.70
C ALA A 158 1.41 -13.21 12.61
N LYS A 159 1.09 -12.38 13.60
CA LYS A 159 -0.07 -12.63 14.48
C LYS A 159 -1.40 -12.16 13.89
N SER A 160 -1.38 -11.38 12.81
CA SER A 160 -2.56 -10.80 12.18
C SER A 160 -3.14 -11.65 11.05
N MET A 161 -2.32 -12.46 10.38
CA MET A 161 -2.71 -13.27 9.21
C MET A 161 -4.04 -14.01 9.42
N ALA A 162 -4.10 -14.91 10.40
CA ALA A 162 -5.27 -15.74 10.66
C ALA A 162 -6.54 -14.91 11.02
N ALA A 163 -6.36 -13.78 11.71
CA ALA A 163 -7.48 -12.89 12.06
C ALA A 163 -8.07 -12.21 10.81
N VAL A 164 -7.20 -11.81 9.87
CA VAL A 164 -7.62 -11.19 8.61
C VAL A 164 -8.28 -12.20 7.68
N GLU A 165 -7.74 -13.41 7.58
CA GLU A 165 -8.36 -14.49 6.80
C GLU A 165 -9.75 -14.86 7.32
N GLN A 166 -9.90 -15.00 8.65
CA GLN A 166 -11.19 -15.28 9.26
C GLN A 166 -12.18 -14.13 9.05
N ALA A 167 -11.69 -12.88 9.11
CA ALA A 167 -12.51 -11.72 8.84
C ALA A 167 -12.98 -11.69 7.38
N TYR A 168 -12.11 -12.02 6.42
CA TYR A 168 -12.49 -12.13 5.02
C TYR A 168 -13.60 -13.16 4.82
N ARG A 169 -13.44 -14.38 5.37
CA ARG A 169 -14.49 -15.42 5.33
C ARG A 169 -15.81 -14.90 5.89
N THR A 170 -15.76 -14.32 7.10
CA THR A 170 -16.93 -13.77 7.78
C THR A 170 -17.61 -12.66 6.95
N GLN A 171 -16.84 -11.81 6.27
CA GLN A 171 -17.35 -10.75 5.42
C GLN A 171 -18.03 -11.29 4.17
N VAL A 172 -17.43 -12.28 3.50
CA VAL A 172 -18.03 -12.91 2.32
C VAL A 172 -19.34 -13.61 2.69
N GLU A 173 -19.35 -14.33 3.81
CA GLU A 173 -20.51 -15.05 4.33
C GLU A 173 -21.64 -14.10 4.75
N ASN A 174 -21.36 -13.21 5.70
CA ASN A 174 -22.37 -12.41 6.39
C ASN A 174 -22.56 -11.01 5.78
N GLY A 175 -21.74 -10.62 4.82
CA GLY A 175 -21.71 -9.28 4.22
C GLY A 175 -20.93 -8.24 5.03
N SER A 176 -20.44 -8.58 6.23
CA SER A 176 -19.60 -7.71 7.06
C SER A 176 -18.91 -8.53 8.14
N ALA A 177 -17.64 -8.22 8.41
CA ALA A 177 -16.90 -8.74 9.57
C ALA A 177 -16.80 -7.71 10.71
N GLY A 178 -17.37 -6.52 10.55
CA GLY A 178 -17.12 -5.40 11.46
C GLY A 178 -15.67 -4.87 11.34
N ALA A 179 -15.26 -4.05 12.31
CA ALA A 179 -13.87 -3.59 12.41
C ALA A 179 -13.05 -4.59 13.22
N ILE A 180 -11.95 -5.06 12.63
CA ILE A 180 -11.09 -6.09 13.24
C ILE A 180 -9.88 -5.43 13.89
N THR A 181 -9.76 -5.57 15.20
CA THR A 181 -8.58 -5.11 15.93
C THR A 181 -7.43 -6.06 15.70
N LEU A 182 -6.36 -5.57 15.08
CA LEU A 182 -5.17 -6.37 14.81
C LEU A 182 -4.18 -6.33 15.99
N PRO A 183 -3.48 -7.45 16.27
CA PRO A 183 -2.32 -7.44 17.13
C PRO A 183 -1.29 -6.42 16.68
N THR A 184 -0.68 -5.74 17.63
CA THR A 184 0.36 -4.73 17.35
C THR A 184 1.69 -5.14 17.94
N THR A 185 2.76 -4.70 17.28
CA THR A 185 4.12 -4.76 17.80
C THR A 185 4.69 -3.35 17.93
N THR A 186 5.71 -3.18 18.76
CA THR A 186 6.43 -1.91 18.85
C THR A 186 7.27 -1.70 17.58
N LYS A 187 7.16 -0.52 16.99
CA LYS A 187 7.98 -0.08 15.86
C LYS A 187 8.84 1.10 16.31
N GLU A 188 10.11 1.04 15.98
CA GLU A 188 11.07 2.11 16.24
C GLU A 188 11.05 3.13 15.09
N PRO A 189 11.44 4.40 15.35
CA PRO A 189 11.73 5.36 14.30
C PRO A 189 12.77 4.81 13.31
N THR A 190 12.55 5.03 12.02
CA THR A 190 13.52 4.72 10.97
C THR A 190 14.71 5.65 11.01
N VAL A 191 14.50 6.92 11.36
CA VAL A 191 15.57 7.91 11.57
C VAL A 191 16.02 7.89 13.02
N SER A 192 17.29 7.52 13.24
CA SER A 192 17.89 7.47 14.57
C SER A 192 18.15 8.87 15.16
N ASN A 193 18.24 8.97 16.49
CA ASN A 193 18.64 10.22 17.14
C ASN A 193 20.05 10.67 16.74
N ALA A 194 20.96 9.73 16.48
CA ALA A 194 22.31 10.02 16.01
C ALA A 194 22.31 10.70 14.64
N GLU A 195 21.48 10.23 13.70
CA GLU A 195 21.31 10.86 12.38
C GLU A 195 20.75 12.29 12.53
N VAL A 196 19.76 12.50 13.40
CA VAL A 196 19.24 13.84 13.69
C VAL A 196 20.35 14.76 14.21
N ASP A 197 21.15 14.29 15.16
CA ASP A 197 22.24 15.06 15.76
C ASP A 197 23.34 15.39 14.75
N ASP A 198 23.66 14.45 13.86
CA ASP A 198 24.68 14.62 12.83
C ASP A 198 24.24 15.64 11.78
N VAL A 199 23.01 15.56 11.28
CA VAL A 199 22.46 16.55 10.33
C VAL A 199 22.26 17.91 11.01
N MET A 200 21.90 17.93 12.29
CA MET A 200 21.79 19.16 13.06
C MET A 200 23.13 19.91 13.10
N LYS A 201 24.21 19.24 13.50
CA LYS A 201 25.55 19.83 13.64
C LYS A 201 26.18 20.18 12.31
N SER A 202 26.00 19.31 11.31
CA SER A 202 26.70 19.45 10.02
C SER A 202 26.04 20.41 9.05
N ILE A 203 24.70 20.54 9.09
CA ILE A 203 23.94 21.31 8.11
C ILE A 203 23.03 22.35 8.79
N ALA A 204 22.13 21.92 9.68
CA ALA A 204 21.02 22.78 10.10
C ALA A 204 21.43 23.94 11.02
N GLU A 205 22.32 23.71 11.99
CA GLU A 205 22.87 24.77 12.84
C GLU A 205 23.70 25.77 12.03
N PRO A 206 24.67 25.34 11.18
CA PRO A 206 25.38 26.26 10.28
C PRO A 206 24.47 27.04 9.34
N ALA A 207 23.39 26.42 8.84
CA ALA A 207 22.42 27.05 7.96
C ALA A 207 21.73 28.26 8.62
N MET A 208 21.44 28.17 9.92
CA MET A 208 20.83 29.28 10.67
C MET A 208 21.86 30.29 11.16
N ALA A 209 23.08 29.86 11.48
CA ALA A 209 24.10 30.73 12.06
C ALA A 209 24.79 31.65 11.02
N LYS A 210 24.91 31.19 9.76
CA LYS A 210 25.69 31.89 8.73
C LYS A 210 24.92 31.93 7.41
N THR A 211 25.06 33.03 6.70
CA THR A 211 24.54 33.16 5.35
C THR A 211 25.31 32.26 4.37
N VAL A 212 24.65 31.85 3.29
CA VAL A 212 25.25 31.21 2.12
C VAL A 212 24.90 32.03 0.89
N ARG A 213 25.80 32.09 -0.08
CA ARG A 213 25.61 32.83 -1.32
C ARG A 213 25.49 31.87 -2.49
N VAL A 214 24.46 32.09 -3.29
CA VAL A 214 24.34 31.49 -4.62
C VAL A 214 24.50 32.61 -5.64
N GLN A 215 25.35 32.42 -6.64
CA GLN A 215 25.64 33.42 -7.66
C GLN A 215 25.83 32.76 -9.03
N THR A 216 25.66 33.51 -10.11
CA THR A 216 26.15 33.11 -11.45
C THR A 216 27.43 33.86 -11.81
N ASP A 217 27.56 35.08 -11.27
CA ASP A 217 28.70 35.97 -11.41
C ASP A 217 28.67 37.02 -10.27
N PRO A 218 29.66 37.91 -10.14
CA PRO A 218 29.68 38.91 -9.06
C PRO A 218 28.52 39.93 -9.06
N ALA A 219 27.80 40.11 -10.18
CA ALA A 219 26.68 41.04 -10.29
C ALA A 219 25.33 40.36 -10.01
N HIS A 220 25.19 39.07 -10.29
CA HIS A 220 23.96 38.30 -10.07
C HIS A 220 24.14 37.29 -8.94
N PHE A 221 23.79 37.69 -7.72
CA PHE A 221 23.88 36.84 -6.53
C PHE A 221 22.72 37.07 -5.56
N ILE A 222 22.45 36.04 -4.75
CA ILE A 222 21.53 36.11 -3.62
C ILE A 222 22.11 35.38 -2.41
N ASP A 223 21.85 35.97 -1.25
CA ASP A 223 22.25 35.47 0.05
C ASP A 223 21.05 34.81 0.78
N PHE A 224 21.21 33.55 1.19
CA PHE A 224 20.22 32.80 1.98
C PHE A 224 20.71 32.59 3.41
N GLY A 225 19.81 32.71 4.38
CA GLY A 225 20.15 32.59 5.81
C GLY A 225 18.92 32.39 6.68
N GLN A 226 19.03 32.68 7.98
CA GLN A 226 17.99 32.46 9.00
C GLN A 226 16.59 33.01 8.68
N ARG A 227 16.47 33.98 7.75
CA ARG A 227 15.19 34.57 7.34
C ARG A 227 14.54 33.88 6.15
N SER A 228 15.32 33.32 5.23
CA SER A 228 14.81 32.72 3.99
C SER A 228 14.82 31.20 4.04
N LEU A 229 15.87 30.61 4.63
CA LEU A 229 16.05 29.17 4.70
C LEU A 229 14.88 28.42 5.35
N PRO A 230 14.24 28.90 6.44
CA PRO A 230 13.10 28.20 7.04
C PRO A 230 11.91 27.98 6.10
N ASP A 231 11.73 28.84 5.09
CA ASP A 231 10.62 28.76 4.14
C ASP A 231 10.94 27.91 2.91
N ILE A 232 12.23 27.65 2.65
CA ILE A 232 12.70 26.95 1.45
C ILE A 232 13.33 25.58 1.75
N LEU A 233 13.88 25.37 2.94
CA LEU A 233 14.62 24.16 3.33
C LEU A 233 13.83 23.37 4.39
N SER A 234 13.70 22.08 4.15
CA SER A 234 13.14 21.11 5.10
C SER A 234 13.93 19.81 5.07
N PHE A 235 13.74 18.93 6.07
CA PHE A 235 14.37 17.61 6.11
C PHE A 235 13.30 16.53 6.13
N LYS A 236 13.46 15.52 5.26
CA LYS A 236 12.54 14.38 5.16
C LYS A 236 13.29 13.10 5.43
N ALA A 237 12.62 12.16 6.10
CA ALA A 237 13.10 10.80 6.27
C ALA A 237 13.04 10.09 4.92
N VAL A 238 14.17 9.56 4.47
CA VAL A 238 14.28 8.69 3.29
C VAL A 238 15.28 7.60 3.64
N ASP A 239 14.86 6.34 3.60
CA ASP A 239 15.70 5.16 3.89
C ASP A 239 16.45 5.27 5.23
N GLY A 240 15.77 5.76 6.27
CA GLY A 240 16.33 5.93 7.62
C GLY A 240 17.30 7.11 7.78
N LYS A 241 17.44 7.96 6.76
CA LYS A 241 18.29 9.16 6.78
C LYS A 241 17.51 10.44 6.62
N LEU A 242 18.09 11.56 7.08
CA LEU A 242 17.52 12.88 6.85
C LEU A 242 18.09 13.51 5.59
N VAL A 243 17.24 13.66 4.58
CA VAL A 243 17.58 14.26 3.29
C VAL A 243 17.02 15.68 3.23
N ASP A 244 17.85 16.62 2.75
CA ASP A 244 17.45 18.01 2.55
C ASP A 244 16.54 18.17 1.32
N TYR A 245 15.35 18.71 1.56
CA TYR A 245 14.32 18.96 0.57
C TYR A 245 14.09 20.47 0.43
N TYR A 246 14.03 20.93 -0.83
CA TYR A 246 13.82 22.34 -1.15
C TYR A 246 12.44 22.57 -1.74
N ASP A 247 11.70 23.53 -1.21
CA ASP A 247 10.48 24.03 -1.86
C ASP A 247 10.88 24.94 -3.03
N LEU A 248 10.79 24.42 -4.24
CA LEU A 248 11.22 25.12 -5.45
C LEU A 248 10.37 26.36 -5.75
N LYS A 249 9.10 26.38 -5.34
CA LYS A 249 8.21 27.53 -5.53
C LYS A 249 8.59 28.65 -4.57
N ALA A 250 8.78 28.34 -3.29
CA ALA A 250 9.26 29.28 -2.30
C ALA A 250 10.68 29.78 -2.64
N LEU A 251 11.55 28.89 -3.13
CA LEU A 251 12.89 29.26 -3.59
C LEU A 251 12.84 30.25 -4.76
N LYS A 252 11.97 30.00 -5.76
CA LYS A 252 11.73 30.92 -6.87
C LYS A 252 11.24 32.28 -6.42
N ALA A 253 10.31 32.31 -5.46
CA ALA A 253 9.84 33.56 -4.87
C ALA A 253 10.96 34.28 -4.11
N ALA A 254 11.84 33.55 -3.42
CA ALA A 254 12.94 34.11 -2.65
C ALA A 254 14.01 34.77 -3.53
N TYR A 255 14.39 34.15 -4.66
CA TYR A 255 15.36 34.77 -5.58
C TYR A 255 14.75 35.77 -6.57
N GLY A 256 13.43 35.77 -6.75
CA GLY A 256 12.71 36.78 -7.52
C GLY A 256 13.31 37.03 -8.90
N THR A 257 13.75 38.27 -9.16
CA THR A 257 14.33 38.68 -10.44
C THR A 257 15.85 38.59 -10.51
N THR A 258 16.53 38.05 -9.47
CA THR A 258 18.00 38.07 -9.34
C THR A 258 18.72 37.49 -10.56
N PHE A 259 18.18 36.43 -11.16
CA PHE A 259 18.78 35.73 -12.29
C PHE A 259 18.04 35.97 -13.62
N VAL A 260 17.15 36.96 -13.68
CA VAL A 260 16.45 37.29 -14.93
C VAL A 260 17.45 37.80 -15.96
N GLY A 261 17.41 37.23 -17.16
CA GLY A 261 18.35 37.56 -18.24
C GLY A 261 19.67 36.78 -18.19
N VAL A 262 19.91 35.98 -17.14
CA VAL A 262 21.06 35.07 -17.09
C VAL A 262 20.71 33.75 -17.77
N GLN A 263 21.57 33.33 -18.71
CA GLN A 263 21.39 32.09 -19.46
C GLN A 263 22.51 31.10 -19.15
N ILE A 264 22.15 29.84 -18.94
CA ILE A 264 23.07 28.70 -18.85
C ILE A 264 23.16 28.07 -20.24
N ASN A 265 24.38 27.94 -20.75
CA ASN A 265 24.66 27.19 -21.97
C ASN A 265 24.64 25.69 -21.63
N GLY A 266 23.73 24.93 -22.25
CA GLY A 266 23.70 23.47 -22.12
C GLY A 266 23.81 22.78 -23.47
N ALA A 267 23.96 21.46 -23.44
CA ALA A 267 24.02 20.62 -24.65
C ALA A 267 22.78 20.76 -25.56
N SER A 268 21.62 21.11 -25.00
CA SER A 268 20.37 21.36 -25.72
C SER A 268 20.14 22.84 -26.09
N GLY A 269 21.11 23.71 -25.87
CA GLY A 269 21.02 25.15 -26.11
C GLY A 269 20.98 25.99 -24.83
N LYS A 270 20.71 27.29 -24.99
CA LYS A 270 20.64 28.25 -23.88
C LYS A 270 19.30 28.14 -23.15
N ARG A 271 19.33 28.16 -21.83
CA ARG A 271 18.13 28.20 -20.98
C ARG A 271 18.31 29.15 -19.81
N ASP A 272 17.21 29.63 -19.25
CA ASP A 272 17.24 30.43 -18.04
C ASP A 272 17.69 29.60 -16.82
N VAL A 273 18.15 30.29 -15.78
CA VAL A 273 18.43 29.69 -14.47
C VAL A 273 17.12 29.21 -13.84
N LEU A 274 17.06 27.92 -13.50
CA LEU A 274 15.90 27.28 -12.92
C LEU A 274 16.02 27.15 -11.38
N PRO A 275 14.90 27.01 -10.65
CA PRO A 275 14.93 26.77 -9.20
C PRO A 275 15.78 25.55 -8.81
N GLU A 276 15.85 24.53 -9.66
CA GLU A 276 16.63 23.32 -9.47
C GLU A 276 18.14 23.60 -9.47
N ASP A 277 18.61 24.52 -10.33
CA ASP A 277 20.01 24.95 -10.37
C ASP A 277 20.39 25.66 -9.06
N VAL A 278 19.51 26.57 -8.62
CA VAL A 278 19.68 27.31 -7.36
C VAL A 278 19.64 26.35 -6.17
N ALA A 279 18.72 25.37 -6.16
CA ALA A 279 18.63 24.37 -5.10
C ALA A 279 19.88 23.48 -5.04
N SER A 280 20.43 23.10 -6.19
CA SER A 280 21.68 22.34 -6.28
C SER A 280 22.88 23.15 -5.75
N ALA A 281 22.99 24.42 -6.14
CA ALA A 281 24.02 25.32 -5.63
C ALA A 281 23.88 25.55 -4.12
N LEU A 282 22.65 25.76 -3.64
CA LEU A 282 22.35 25.96 -2.22
C LEU A 282 22.68 24.72 -1.40
N ARG A 283 22.36 23.52 -1.93
CA ARG A 283 22.71 22.22 -1.35
C ARG A 283 24.21 22.08 -1.12
N LYS A 284 25.03 22.49 -2.10
CA LYS A 284 26.49 22.52 -2.00
C LYS A 284 26.97 23.56 -0.99
N ALA A 285 26.43 24.77 -1.05
CA ALA A 285 26.83 25.89 -0.20
C ALA A 285 26.57 25.61 1.29
N LEU A 286 25.43 24.98 1.62
CA LEU A 286 25.06 24.65 2.99
C LEU A 286 25.96 23.58 3.63
N ARG A 287 26.60 22.73 2.83
CA ARG A 287 27.60 21.76 3.27
C ARG A 287 29.01 22.36 3.40
N GLY A 288 29.20 23.60 2.94
CA GLY A 288 30.46 24.33 3.07
C GLY A 288 30.80 24.66 4.52
N LYS A 289 32.01 24.28 4.93
CA LYS A 289 32.55 24.49 6.29
C LYS A 289 33.30 25.82 6.40
N THR A 290 33.86 26.30 5.29
CA THR A 290 34.57 27.59 5.21
C THR A 290 33.70 28.69 4.60
N PRO A 291 34.01 29.98 4.84
CA PRO A 291 33.30 31.08 4.16
C PRO A 291 33.34 31.00 2.63
N ALA A 292 34.45 30.52 2.06
CA ALA A 292 34.60 30.36 0.62
C ALA A 292 33.71 29.24 0.06
N GLU A 293 33.61 28.11 0.75
CA GLU A 293 32.75 26.99 0.33
C GLU A 293 31.25 27.32 0.44
N ARG A 294 30.89 28.32 1.23
CA ARG A 294 29.51 28.82 1.38
C ARG A 294 29.10 29.81 0.28
N ILE A 295 30.01 30.11 -0.65
CA ILE A 295 29.73 30.86 -1.86
C ILE A 295 29.81 29.86 -3.02
N VAL A 296 28.67 29.58 -3.67
CA VAL A 296 28.61 28.65 -4.80
C VAL A 296 28.18 29.39 -6.04
N THR A 297 29.01 29.26 -7.08
CA THR A 297 28.71 29.75 -8.42
C THR A 297 27.99 28.66 -9.22
N ILE A 298 26.85 28.99 -9.79
CA ILE A 298 26.18 28.22 -10.84
C ILE A 298 26.95 28.48 -12.13
N ASP A 299 27.51 27.43 -12.70
CA ASP A 299 28.23 27.53 -13.97
C ASP A 299 27.24 27.83 -15.10
N THR A 300 27.47 28.94 -15.81
CA THR A 300 26.64 29.38 -16.94
C THR A 300 27.21 28.95 -18.28
N ASP A 301 28.43 28.38 -18.29
CA ASP A 301 29.07 27.82 -19.48
C ASP A 301 29.78 26.48 -19.17
N PRO A 302 29.03 25.47 -18.69
CA PRO A 302 29.59 24.16 -18.43
C PRO A 302 30.03 23.50 -19.74
N SER A 303 31.34 23.35 -19.92
CA SER A 303 31.98 22.65 -21.04
C SER A 303 31.63 21.16 -21.09
#